data_AF-A0A7C6XMS3-F1
#
_entry.id   AF-A0A7C6XMS3-F1
#
_cell.length_a   1.000
_cell.length_b   1.000
_cell.length_c   1.000
_cell.angle_alpha   90.00
_cell.angle_beta   90.00
_cell.angle_gamma   90.00
#
_symmetry.space_group_name_H-M   'P 1'
#
loop_
_entity.id
_entity.type
_entity.pdbx_description
1 polymer ?
#
loop_
_entity_poly.entity_id
_entity_poly.type
_entity_poly.pdbx_seq_one_letter_code
_entity_poly.pdbx_strand_id
1 'polypeptide(L)'
;MSDAIAGLAATLPATLPQTVGVWIAALLTLAVLSYILGDNPAFRVAQHLFVGVAAGYAASLAWTSVLRPRLQLLLSDPAVYWHYGVFFALGLLLLARGSRHIASLAALPLGVLFGTGAALALGGSLTGSLVPQVRATIVSVSPAHYGGGLVGWAYALDALLLVLGTIAVFAAFHFTAQGHGRVAAVGHRLLTLFGGAGRALIMVTFGALLAGALLSFFSVLSSRLAFLLNDWLGTYLNVGL
;
A
#
# COMPACT_ATOMS: atom_id res chain seq x y z
N MET A 1 15.28 37.67 7.06
CA MET A 1 14.47 37.20 5.91
C MET A 1 13.08 36.71 6.35
N SER A 2 12.94 36.04 7.50
CA SER A 2 11.63 35.71 8.10
C SER A 2 10.72 36.91 8.31
N ASP A 3 11.27 38.02 8.81
CA ASP A 3 10.46 39.16 9.29
C ASP A 3 9.94 40.03 8.14
N ALA A 4 10.68 40.08 7.03
CA ALA A 4 10.24 40.73 5.79
C ALA A 4 9.12 39.94 5.10
N ILE A 5 9.19 38.60 5.14
CA ILE A 5 8.12 37.73 4.62
C ILE A 5 6.89 37.78 5.52
N ALA A 6 7.08 37.85 6.85
CA ALA A 6 6.01 38.01 7.82
C ALA A 6 5.29 39.37 7.67
N GLY A 7 6.04 40.46 7.44
CA GLY A 7 5.48 41.78 7.17
C GLY A 7 4.71 41.85 5.85
N LEU A 8 5.20 41.20 4.79
CA LEU A 8 4.49 41.11 3.51
C LEU A 8 3.20 40.27 3.62
N ALA A 9 3.25 39.15 4.35
CA ALA A 9 2.10 38.29 4.61
C ALA A 9 1.01 38.99 5.44
N ALA A 10 1.38 39.92 6.33
CA ALA A 10 0.44 40.71 7.11
C ALA A 10 -0.31 41.78 6.29
N THR A 11 0.24 42.19 5.14
CA THR A 11 -0.39 43.17 4.23
C THR A 11 -1.31 42.55 3.19
N LEU A 12 -1.29 41.23 3.04
CA LEU A 12 -2.16 40.51 2.11
C LEU A 12 -3.52 40.23 2.75
N PRO A 13 -4.65 40.39 2.02
CA PRO A 13 -5.95 39.95 2.50
C PRO A 13 -5.88 38.51 3.00
N ALA A 14 -6.46 38.25 4.17
CA ALA A 14 -6.42 36.95 4.86
C ALA A 14 -7.01 35.78 4.06
N THR A 15 -7.64 36.06 2.91
CA THR A 15 -8.28 35.11 1.98
C THR A 15 -7.42 34.78 0.75
N LEU A 16 -6.33 35.52 0.48
CA LEU A 16 -5.48 35.30 -0.69
C LEU A 16 -4.76 33.94 -0.67
N PRO A 17 -4.13 33.50 0.44
CA PRO A 17 -3.45 32.21 0.49
C PRO A 17 -4.39 31.04 0.19
N GLN A 18 -5.60 31.08 0.73
CA GLN A 18 -6.64 30.08 0.55
C GLN A 18 -7.13 30.10 -0.90
N THR A 19 -7.40 31.29 -1.44
CA THR A 19 -7.81 31.47 -2.84
C THR A 19 -6.78 30.87 -3.79
N VAL A 20 -5.52 31.26 -3.66
CA VAL A 20 -4.42 30.74 -4.49
C VAL A 20 -4.29 29.22 -4.33
N GLY A 21 -4.40 28.71 -3.10
CA GLY A 21 -4.40 27.28 -2.81
C GLY A 21 -5.50 26.52 -3.54
N VAL A 22 -6.73 27.03 -3.53
CA VAL A 22 -7.87 26.42 -4.24
C VAL A 22 -7.63 26.42 -5.75
N TRP A 23 -7.12 27.50 -6.33
CA TRP A 23 -6.77 27.56 -7.75
C TRP A 23 -5.69 26.55 -8.15
N ILE A 24 -4.62 26.45 -7.36
CA ILE A 24 -3.55 25.48 -7.61
C ILE A 24 -4.11 24.05 -7.52
N ALA A 25 -4.90 23.75 -6.49
CA ALA A 25 -5.52 22.45 -6.31
C ALA A 25 -6.51 22.11 -7.45
N ALA A 26 -7.28 23.08 -7.93
CA ALA A 26 -8.19 22.90 -9.06
C ALA A 26 -7.42 22.62 -10.36
N LEU A 27 -6.40 23.42 -10.69
CA LEU A 27 -5.58 23.23 -11.88
C LEU A 27 -4.86 21.88 -11.87
N LEU A 28 -4.31 21.46 -10.73
CA LEU A 28 -3.68 20.15 -10.58
C LEU A 28 -4.69 19.01 -10.71
N THR A 29 -5.89 19.16 -10.13
CA THR A 29 -6.97 18.17 -10.26
C THR A 29 -7.40 18.02 -11.72
N LEU A 30 -7.59 19.12 -12.44
CA LEU A 30 -7.90 19.11 -13.87
C LEU A 30 -6.77 18.51 -14.71
N ALA A 31 -5.50 18.83 -14.40
CA ALA A 31 -4.35 18.27 -15.08
C ALA A 31 -4.27 16.75 -14.90
N VAL A 32 -4.61 16.21 -13.73
CA VAL A 32 -4.70 14.77 -13.48
C VAL A 32 -5.90 14.15 -14.22
N LEU A 33 -7.08 14.77 -14.16
CA LEU A 33 -8.27 14.28 -14.86
C LEU A 33 -8.14 14.32 -16.39
N SER A 34 -7.29 15.21 -16.92
CA SER A 34 -6.98 15.26 -18.36
C SER A 34 -6.42 13.95 -18.90
N TYR A 35 -5.96 13.03 -18.05
CA TYR A 35 -5.57 11.68 -18.46
C TYR A 35 -6.67 10.94 -19.24
N ILE A 36 -7.95 11.20 -18.92
CA ILE A 36 -9.09 10.57 -19.60
C ILE A 36 -9.11 10.91 -21.10
N LEU A 37 -8.57 12.07 -21.48
CA LEU A 37 -8.50 12.55 -22.86
C LEU A 37 -7.24 12.04 -23.62
N GLY A 38 -6.41 11.21 -22.98
CA GLY A 38 -5.15 10.69 -23.51
C GLY A 38 -3.90 11.43 -23.00
N ASP A 39 -2.79 11.26 -23.73
CA ASP A 39 -1.45 11.74 -23.37
C ASP A 39 -1.29 13.27 -23.56
N ASN A 40 -1.86 14.07 -22.65
CA ASN A 40 -1.75 15.54 -22.67
C ASN A 40 -0.47 16.04 -21.94
N PRO A 41 0.25 17.08 -22.44
CA PRO A 41 1.34 17.74 -21.69
C PRO A 41 0.95 18.16 -20.27
N ALA A 42 -0.29 18.60 -20.03
CA ALA A 42 -0.76 18.98 -18.70
C ALA A 42 -0.67 17.81 -17.69
N PHE A 43 -1.10 16.61 -18.10
CA PHE A 43 -1.00 15.41 -17.29
C PHE A 43 0.45 15.02 -17.00
N ARG A 44 1.34 15.12 -18.00
CA ARG A 44 2.77 14.86 -17.81
C ARG A 44 3.38 15.80 -16.79
N VAL A 45 3.08 17.10 -16.85
CA VAL A 45 3.58 18.08 -15.87
C VAL A 45 3.10 17.73 -14.46
N ALA A 46 1.82 17.41 -14.29
CA ALA A 46 1.28 16.98 -13.01
C ALA A 46 2.01 15.74 -12.48
N GLN A 47 2.24 14.73 -13.32
CA GLN A 47 2.97 13.51 -12.94
C GLN A 47 4.39 13.81 -12.48
N HIS A 48 5.16 14.62 -13.23
CA HIS A 48 6.53 14.97 -12.86
C HIS A 48 6.55 15.79 -11.57
N LEU A 49 5.59 16.70 -11.37
CA LEU A 49 5.45 17.45 -10.13
C LEU A 49 5.17 16.52 -8.95
N PHE A 50 4.18 15.62 -9.06
CA PHE A 50 3.83 14.69 -7.98
C PHE A 50 5.00 13.77 -7.63
N VAL A 51 5.65 13.17 -8.62
CA VAL A 51 6.81 12.30 -8.41
C VAL A 51 7.98 13.10 -7.83
N GLY A 52 8.23 14.31 -8.32
CA GLY A 52 9.28 15.19 -7.83
C GLY A 52 9.08 15.61 -6.38
N VAL A 53 7.86 15.99 -6.00
CA VAL A 53 7.50 16.34 -4.61
C VAL A 53 7.62 15.12 -3.70
N ALA A 54 7.13 13.96 -4.14
CA ALA A 54 7.26 12.72 -3.38
C ALA A 54 8.73 12.32 -3.15
N ALA A 55 9.55 12.38 -4.20
CA ALA A 55 10.99 12.10 -4.11
C ALA A 55 11.73 13.11 -3.24
N GLY A 56 11.41 14.40 -3.36
CA GLY A 56 11.99 15.46 -2.55
C GLY A 56 11.63 15.34 -1.07
N TYR A 57 10.37 15.03 -0.76
CA TYR A 57 9.93 14.75 0.61
C TYR A 57 10.63 13.52 1.18
N ALA A 58 10.70 12.43 0.43
CA ALA A 58 11.40 11.22 0.84
C ALA A 58 12.90 11.48 1.10
N ALA A 59 13.55 12.27 0.23
CA ALA A 59 14.95 12.66 0.40
C ALA A 59 15.16 13.54 1.65
N SER A 60 14.27 14.52 1.89
CA SER A 60 14.30 15.36 3.08
C SER A 60 14.13 14.54 4.36
N LEU A 61 13.19 13.60 4.36
CA LEU A 61 12.95 12.70 5.49
C LEU A 61 14.15 11.78 5.73
N ALA A 62 14.73 11.22 4.66
CA ALA A 62 15.95 10.41 4.77
C ALA A 62 17.11 11.22 5.33
N TRP A 63 17.28 12.49 4.90
CA TRP A 63 18.34 13.35 5.41
C TRP A 63 18.17 13.67 6.89
N THR A 64 16.97 14.12 7.28
CA THR A 64 16.70 14.63 8.63
C THR A 64 16.54 13.52 9.66
N SER A 65 15.84 12.44 9.31
CA SER A 65 15.52 11.35 10.25
C SER A 65 16.58 10.26 10.31
N VAL A 66 17.42 10.13 9.26
CA VAL A 66 18.32 8.97 9.12
C VAL A 66 19.78 9.40 8.95
N LEU A 67 20.11 10.12 7.88
CA LEU A 67 21.50 10.41 7.52
C LEU A 67 22.15 11.36 8.53
N ARG A 68 21.53 12.51 8.80
CA ARG A 68 22.11 13.53 9.70
C ARG A 68 22.35 13.01 11.12
N PRO A 69 21.40 12.35 11.81
CA PRO A 69 21.64 11.85 13.17
C PRO A 69 22.72 10.77 13.20
N ARG A 70 22.73 9.84 12.24
CA ARG A 70 23.74 8.76 12.18
C ARG A 70 25.13 9.29 11.84
N LEU A 71 25.21 10.32 11.01
CA LEU A 71 26.47 11.00 10.73
C LEU A 71 27.03 11.71 11.96
N GLN A 72 26.17 12.36 12.75
CA GLN A 72 26.57 13.00 14.00
C GLN A 72 27.11 11.98 15.00
N LEU A 73 26.47 10.82 15.15
CA LEU A 73 26.94 9.72 16.00
C LEU A 73 28.29 9.15 15.52
N LEU A 74 28.47 9.01 14.20
CA LEU A 74 29.73 8.56 13.63
C LEU A 74 30.88 9.54 13.92
N LEU A 75 30.60 10.85 13.92
CA LEU A 75 31.58 11.89 14.21
C LEU A 75 31.85 12.06 15.71
N SER A 76 30.88 11.79 16.58
CA SER A 76 31.06 11.92 18.03
C SER A 76 31.94 10.81 18.60
N ASP A 77 31.67 9.56 18.25
CA ASP A 77 32.42 8.40 18.74
C ASP A 77 32.70 7.38 17.62
N PRO A 78 33.73 7.63 16.79
CA PRO A 78 34.04 6.80 15.62
C PRO A 78 34.31 5.32 15.97
N ALA A 79 34.89 5.06 17.14
CA ALA A 79 35.24 3.70 17.57
C ALA A 79 33.99 2.83 17.85
N VAL A 80 32.92 3.42 18.37
CA VAL A 80 31.66 2.72 18.70
C VAL A 80 30.77 2.61 17.47
N TYR A 81 30.68 3.68 16.67
CA TYR A 81 29.72 3.80 15.57
C TYR A 81 30.28 3.54 14.18
N TRP A 82 31.44 2.87 14.06
CA TRP A 82 32.13 2.63 12.78
C TRP A 82 31.24 1.98 11.70
N HIS A 83 30.28 1.13 12.10
CA HIS A 83 29.33 0.46 11.20
C HIS A 83 28.50 1.45 10.36
N TYR A 84 28.19 2.65 10.87
CA TYR A 84 27.50 3.68 10.09
C TYR A 84 28.36 4.19 8.93
N GLY A 85 29.68 4.24 9.09
CA GLY A 85 30.61 4.58 8.02
C GLY A 85 30.51 3.61 6.83
N VAL A 86 30.32 2.31 7.11
CA VAL A 86 30.09 1.30 6.05
C VAL A 86 28.79 1.58 5.31
N PHE A 87 27.70 1.87 6.01
CA PHE A 87 26.42 2.19 5.35
C PHE A 87 26.49 3.49 4.54
N PHE A 88 27.25 4.49 5.00
CA PHE A 88 27.51 5.71 4.21
C PHE A 88 28.35 5.41 2.96
N ALA A 89 29.38 4.57 3.09
CA ALA A 89 30.18 4.14 1.94
C ALA A 89 29.32 3.39 0.91
N LEU A 90 28.48 2.45 1.36
CA LEU A 90 27.52 1.76 0.50
C LEU A 90 26.53 2.73 -0.16
N GLY A 91 26.03 3.72 0.57
CA GLY A 91 25.19 4.79 0.03
C GLY A 91 25.90 5.61 -1.06
N LEU A 92 27.17 5.95 -0.85
CA LEU A 92 27.99 6.66 -1.83
C LEU A 92 28.27 5.81 -3.07
N LEU A 93 28.55 4.52 -2.90
CA LEU A 93 28.72 3.58 -4.01
C LEU A 93 27.45 3.45 -4.86
N LEU A 94 26.27 3.70 -4.29
CA LEU A 94 25.02 3.72 -5.05
C LEU A 94 25.00 4.87 -6.08
N LEU A 95 25.65 6.01 -5.80
CA LEU A 95 25.78 7.13 -6.75
C LEU A 95 26.62 6.74 -7.97
N ALA A 96 27.54 5.78 -7.82
CA ALA A 96 28.36 5.28 -8.93
C ALA A 96 27.53 4.63 -10.05
N ARG A 97 26.26 4.27 -9.78
CA ARG A 97 25.32 3.75 -10.78
C ARG A 97 25.07 4.71 -11.94
N GLY A 98 25.25 6.01 -11.74
CA GLY A 98 25.11 7.01 -12.81
C GLY A 98 26.20 6.94 -13.89
N SER A 99 27.34 6.30 -13.59
CA SER A 99 28.47 6.18 -14.52
C SER A 99 28.62 4.75 -15.05
N ARG A 100 28.81 4.60 -16.36
CA ARG A 100 29.01 3.28 -17.00
C ARG A 100 30.25 2.55 -16.50
N HIS A 101 31.29 3.26 -16.06
CA HIS A 101 32.57 2.66 -15.67
C HIS A 101 32.61 2.14 -14.23
N ILE A 102 31.88 2.79 -13.32
CA ILE A 102 31.90 2.47 -11.86
C ILE A 102 30.57 1.80 -11.43
N ALA A 103 29.66 1.53 -12.38
CA ALA A 103 28.36 0.91 -12.12
C ALA A 103 28.47 -0.47 -11.44
N SER A 104 29.55 -1.22 -11.67
CA SER A 104 29.76 -2.52 -11.01
C SER A 104 29.87 -2.41 -9.49
N LEU A 105 30.42 -1.30 -8.97
CA LEU A 105 30.51 -1.07 -7.53
C LEU A 105 29.14 -0.83 -6.88
N ALA A 106 28.15 -0.38 -7.66
CA ALA A 106 26.78 -0.23 -7.18
C ALA A 106 26.07 -1.60 -7.00
N ALA A 107 26.62 -2.71 -7.50
CA ALA A 107 26.04 -4.04 -7.29
C ALA A 107 26.02 -4.44 -5.81
N LEU A 108 27.03 -4.03 -5.03
CA LEU A 108 27.10 -4.30 -3.59
C LEU A 108 25.93 -3.65 -2.81
N PRO A 109 25.74 -2.32 -2.84
CA PRO A 109 24.61 -1.70 -2.14
C PRO A 109 23.26 -2.15 -2.71
N LEU A 110 23.15 -2.45 -4.01
CA LEU A 110 21.93 -3.03 -4.57
C LEU A 110 21.64 -4.42 -4.03
N GLY A 111 22.65 -5.28 -3.89
CA GLY A 111 22.50 -6.59 -3.26
C GLY A 111 21.99 -6.49 -1.82
N VAL A 112 22.50 -5.52 -1.06
CA VAL A 112 22.01 -5.22 0.30
C VAL A 112 20.55 -4.74 0.26
N LEU A 113 20.19 -3.81 -0.63
CA LEU A 113 18.82 -3.30 -0.76
C LEU A 113 17.82 -4.39 -1.16
N PHE A 114 18.15 -5.21 -2.15
CA PHE A 114 17.29 -6.32 -2.57
C PHE A 114 17.25 -7.43 -1.53
N GLY A 115 18.37 -7.77 -0.90
CA GLY A 115 18.44 -8.78 0.15
C GLY A 115 17.60 -8.39 1.37
N THR A 116 17.75 -7.14 1.85
CA THR A 116 16.94 -6.60 2.94
C THR A 116 15.46 -6.48 2.57
N GLY A 117 15.16 -6.01 1.35
CA GLY A 117 13.79 -5.93 0.84
C GLY A 117 13.11 -7.30 0.75
N ALA A 118 13.81 -8.31 0.22
CA ALA A 118 13.32 -9.69 0.16
C ALA A 118 13.13 -10.28 1.56
N ALA A 119 14.10 -10.07 2.47
CA ALA A 119 13.99 -10.54 3.85
C ALA A 119 12.82 -9.89 4.59
N LEU A 120 12.57 -8.59 4.41
CA LEU A 120 11.43 -7.89 5.00
C LEU A 120 10.11 -8.31 4.38
N ALA A 121 10.05 -8.54 3.06
CA ALA A 121 8.83 -9.00 2.39
C ALA A 121 8.47 -10.44 2.82
N LEU A 122 9.46 -11.34 2.86
CA LEU A 122 9.28 -12.71 3.33
C LEU A 122 8.97 -12.73 4.82
N GLY A 123 9.79 -12.11 5.66
CA GLY A 123 9.56 -12.03 7.10
C GLY A 123 8.20 -11.40 7.42
N GLY A 124 7.89 -10.26 6.80
CA GLY A 124 6.64 -9.53 6.98
C GLY A 124 5.42 -10.31 6.50
N SER A 125 5.50 -11.06 5.40
CA SER A 125 4.39 -11.94 4.98
C SER A 125 4.25 -13.15 5.91
N LEU A 126 5.35 -13.77 6.33
CA LEU A 126 5.30 -14.90 7.27
C LEU A 126 4.69 -14.47 8.62
N THR A 127 5.23 -13.44 9.26
CA THR A 127 4.82 -13.02 10.60
C THR A 127 3.57 -12.14 10.59
N GLY A 128 3.36 -11.36 9.53
CA GLY A 128 2.26 -10.42 9.42
C GLY A 128 0.98 -11.00 8.84
N SER A 129 1.07 -12.00 7.95
CA SER A 129 -0.11 -12.67 7.40
C SER A 129 -0.17 -14.16 7.73
N LEU A 130 0.78 -14.97 7.29
CA LEU A 130 0.64 -16.43 7.34
C LEU A 130 0.49 -16.98 8.77
N VAL A 131 1.37 -16.59 9.70
CA VAL A 131 1.32 -17.08 11.08
C VAL A 131 0.03 -16.65 11.79
N PRO A 132 -0.38 -15.36 11.76
CA PRO A 132 -1.68 -14.95 12.31
C PRO A 132 -2.86 -15.66 11.65
N GLN A 133 -2.84 -15.87 10.33
CA GLN A 133 -3.90 -16.57 9.60
C GLN A 133 -4.00 -18.04 10.01
N VAL A 134 -2.87 -18.75 10.13
CA VAL A 134 -2.85 -20.14 10.62
C VAL A 134 -3.36 -20.21 12.06
N ARG A 135 -2.97 -19.26 12.92
CA ARG A 135 -3.48 -19.23 14.30
C ARG A 135 -4.99 -18.97 14.34
N ALA A 136 -5.50 -18.11 13.46
CA ALA A 136 -6.93 -17.79 13.37
C ALA A 136 -7.79 -18.96 12.87
N THR A 137 -7.21 -19.95 12.20
CA THR A 137 -7.93 -21.16 11.75
C THR A 137 -7.89 -22.29 12.78
N ILE A 138 -7.04 -22.21 13.81
CA ILE A 138 -7.00 -23.16 14.92
C ILE A 138 -8.04 -22.73 15.97
N VAL A 139 -9.31 -22.98 15.66
CA VAL A 139 -10.46 -22.66 16.51
C VAL A 139 -11.21 -23.92 16.91
N SER A 140 -11.81 -23.91 18.11
CA SER A 140 -12.65 -25.02 18.58
C SER A 140 -13.98 -24.99 17.84
N VAL A 141 -14.47 -26.14 17.39
CA VAL A 141 -15.81 -26.23 16.78
C VAL A 141 -16.87 -26.58 17.83
N SER A 142 -16.47 -26.82 19.08
CA SER A 142 -17.39 -27.22 20.15
C SER A 142 -18.05 -25.99 20.79
N PRO A 143 -19.40 -25.90 20.80
CA PRO A 143 -20.13 -24.82 21.47
C PRO A 143 -19.79 -24.65 22.95
N ALA A 144 -19.35 -25.73 23.61
CA ALA A 144 -18.98 -25.71 25.02
C ALA A 144 -17.83 -24.73 25.34
N HIS A 145 -17.02 -24.38 24.35
CA HIS A 145 -15.89 -23.45 24.51
C HIS A 145 -16.27 -21.97 24.35
N TYR A 146 -17.49 -21.67 23.91
CA TYR A 146 -17.96 -20.30 23.62
C TYR A 146 -19.02 -19.80 24.60
N GLY A 147 -19.33 -20.58 25.64
CA GLY A 147 -20.41 -20.31 26.59
C GLY A 147 -21.73 -20.98 26.21
N GLY A 148 -22.66 -21.08 27.16
CA GLY A 148 -23.97 -21.70 26.95
C GLY A 148 -24.93 -20.80 26.17
N GLY A 149 -25.96 -21.41 25.56
CA GLY A 149 -27.05 -20.71 24.88
C GLY A 149 -26.87 -20.55 23.36
N LEU A 150 -27.75 -19.76 22.74
CA LEU A 150 -27.79 -19.55 21.28
C LEU A 150 -26.51 -18.88 20.75
N VAL A 151 -25.89 -18.02 21.56
CA VAL A 151 -24.66 -17.30 21.20
C VAL A 151 -23.47 -18.26 21.03
N GLY A 152 -23.31 -19.25 21.92
CA GLY A 152 -22.23 -20.24 21.82
C GLY A 152 -22.35 -21.13 20.59
N TRP A 153 -23.57 -21.46 20.18
CA TRP A 153 -23.83 -22.18 18.92
C TRP A 153 -23.53 -21.34 17.68
N ALA A 154 -23.81 -20.03 17.72
CA ALA A 154 -23.47 -19.13 16.61
C ALA A 154 -21.95 -19.07 16.39
N TYR A 155 -21.15 -18.93 17.46
CA TYR A 155 -19.69 -18.93 17.35
C TYR A 155 -19.11 -20.28 16.90
N ALA A 156 -19.67 -21.39 17.36
CA ALA A 156 -19.27 -22.71 16.90
C ALA A 156 -19.56 -22.93 15.41
N LEU A 157 -20.69 -22.41 14.92
CA LEU A 157 -21.04 -22.45 13.51
C LEU A 157 -20.13 -21.56 12.66
N ASP A 158 -19.78 -20.37 13.15
CA ASP A 158 -18.79 -19.50 12.51
C ASP A 158 -17.41 -20.18 12.41
N ALA A 159 -16.94 -20.79 13.50
CA ALA A 159 -15.70 -21.58 13.52
C ALA A 159 -15.74 -22.76 12.52
N LEU A 160 -16.88 -23.46 12.45
CA LEU A 160 -17.07 -24.55 11.48
C LEU A 160 -17.04 -24.04 10.03
N LEU A 161 -17.74 -22.94 9.74
CA LEU A 161 -17.76 -22.33 8.41
C LEU A 161 -16.36 -21.85 8.00
N LEU A 162 -15.59 -21.27 8.92
CA LEU A 162 -14.22 -20.86 8.69
C LEU A 162 -13.33 -22.06 8.30
N VAL A 163 -13.38 -23.15 9.07
CA VAL A 163 -12.58 -24.35 8.81
C VAL A 163 -13.00 -25.01 7.49
N LEU A 164 -14.30 -25.21 7.26
CA LEU A 164 -14.82 -25.82 6.03
C LEU A 164 -14.53 -24.94 4.80
N GLY A 165 -14.69 -23.63 4.93
CA GLY A 165 -14.36 -22.67 3.87
C GLY A 165 -12.88 -22.71 3.52
N THR A 166 -12.00 -22.76 4.52
CA THR A 166 -10.55 -22.89 4.32
C THR A 166 -10.20 -24.18 3.57
N ILE A 167 -10.78 -25.31 3.98
CA ILE A 167 -10.59 -26.61 3.31
C ILE A 167 -11.11 -26.57 1.87
N ALA A 168 -12.29 -25.98 1.65
CA ALA A 168 -12.89 -25.85 0.31
C ALA A 168 -11.99 -25.01 -0.62
N VAL A 169 -11.45 -23.90 -0.14
CA VAL A 169 -10.49 -23.06 -0.88
C VAL A 169 -9.21 -23.82 -1.20
N PHE A 170 -8.63 -24.55 -0.24
CA PHE A 170 -7.46 -25.39 -0.52
C PHE A 170 -7.76 -26.50 -1.53
N ALA A 171 -8.94 -27.12 -1.45
CA ALA A 171 -9.40 -28.10 -2.43
C ALA A 171 -9.58 -27.49 -3.84
N ALA A 172 -9.97 -26.22 -3.94
CA ALA A 172 -10.13 -25.52 -5.22
C ALA A 172 -8.82 -25.35 -6.00
N PHE A 173 -7.69 -25.21 -5.27
CA PHE A 173 -6.34 -25.04 -5.83
C PHE A 173 -5.56 -26.36 -5.95
N HIS A 174 -6.11 -27.48 -5.48
CA HIS A 174 -5.43 -28.76 -5.54
C HIS A 174 -5.38 -29.31 -6.98
N PHE A 175 -4.18 -29.44 -7.53
CA PHE A 175 -3.93 -30.14 -8.80
C PHE A 175 -3.67 -31.62 -8.52
N THR A 176 -4.70 -32.46 -8.59
CA THR A 176 -4.58 -33.90 -8.34
C THR A 176 -4.09 -34.63 -9.59
N ALA A 177 -3.03 -35.45 -9.47
CA ALA A 177 -2.69 -36.48 -10.46
C ALA A 177 -3.67 -37.66 -10.34
N GLN A 178 -4.15 -38.19 -11.47
CA GLN A 178 -5.19 -39.24 -11.50
C GLN A 178 -4.66 -40.58 -10.93
N GLY A 179 -5.02 -40.91 -9.70
CA GLY A 179 -4.77 -42.22 -9.09
C GLY A 179 -5.79 -43.26 -9.54
N HIS A 180 -5.35 -44.48 -9.84
CA HIS A 180 -6.22 -45.58 -10.29
C HIS A 180 -6.77 -46.39 -9.09
N GLY A 181 -8.07 -46.27 -8.79
CA GLY A 181 -8.76 -47.08 -7.78
C GLY A 181 -10.15 -46.55 -7.35
N ARG A 182 -11.03 -47.42 -6.82
CA ARG A 182 -12.39 -47.04 -6.37
C ARG A 182 -12.40 -46.05 -5.19
N VAL A 183 -11.41 -46.15 -4.30
CA VAL A 183 -11.22 -45.20 -3.18
C VAL A 183 -10.73 -43.84 -3.70
N ALA A 184 -9.87 -43.85 -4.73
CA ALA A 184 -9.45 -42.63 -5.42
C ALA A 184 -10.62 -41.94 -6.15
N ALA A 185 -11.57 -42.70 -6.70
CA ALA A 185 -12.77 -42.15 -7.34
C ALA A 185 -13.71 -41.42 -6.36
N VAL A 186 -13.92 -41.97 -5.16
CA VAL A 186 -14.74 -41.31 -4.11
C VAL A 186 -14.04 -40.06 -3.59
N GLY A 187 -12.73 -40.16 -3.32
CA GLY A 187 -11.92 -39.00 -2.90
C GLY A 187 -11.94 -37.88 -3.95
N HIS A 188 -11.83 -38.22 -5.23
CA HIS A 188 -11.91 -37.26 -6.32
C HIS A 188 -13.28 -36.57 -6.39
N ARG A 189 -14.38 -37.29 -6.18
CA ARG A 189 -15.74 -36.70 -6.19
C ARG A 189 -15.96 -35.71 -5.04
N LEU A 190 -15.46 -36.03 -3.85
CA LEU A 190 -15.49 -35.10 -2.72
C LEU A 190 -14.61 -33.87 -3.01
N LEU A 191 -13.38 -34.07 -3.52
CA LEU A 191 -12.49 -32.96 -3.90
C LEU A 191 -13.12 -32.05 -4.95
N THR A 192 -13.82 -32.58 -5.96
CA THR A 192 -14.43 -31.73 -7.00
C THR A 192 -15.62 -30.94 -6.47
N LEU A 193 -16.39 -31.49 -5.53
CA LEU A 193 -17.49 -30.76 -4.87
C LEU A 193 -16.95 -29.64 -3.96
N PHE A 194 -16.02 -29.97 -3.06
CA PHE A 194 -15.39 -28.99 -2.17
C PHE A 194 -14.58 -27.95 -2.96
N GLY A 195 -13.89 -28.35 -4.02
CA GLY A 195 -13.18 -27.44 -4.91
C GLY A 195 -14.10 -26.54 -5.72
N GLY A 196 -15.28 -27.03 -6.13
CA GLY A 196 -16.31 -26.19 -6.74
C GLY A 196 -16.83 -25.11 -5.79
N ALA A 197 -17.15 -25.49 -4.55
CA ALA A 197 -17.55 -24.56 -3.49
C ALA A 197 -16.43 -23.54 -3.18
N GLY A 198 -15.17 -23.99 -3.10
CA GLY A 198 -14.03 -23.12 -2.91
C GLY A 198 -13.83 -22.11 -4.03
N ARG A 199 -14.00 -22.51 -5.30
CA ARG A 199 -13.94 -21.59 -6.45
C ARG A 199 -15.05 -20.54 -6.41
N ALA A 200 -16.27 -20.93 -6.03
CA ALA A 200 -17.36 -19.99 -5.85
C ALA A 200 -17.04 -18.98 -4.73
N LEU A 201 -16.51 -19.44 -3.60
CA LEU A 201 -16.10 -18.58 -2.49
C LEU A 201 -15.00 -17.60 -2.92
N ILE A 202 -13.97 -18.08 -3.62
CA ILE A 202 -12.90 -17.25 -4.19
C ILE A 202 -13.47 -16.19 -5.13
N MET A 203 -14.41 -16.56 -6.02
CA MET A 203 -15.04 -15.63 -6.96
C MET A 203 -15.83 -14.54 -6.22
N VAL A 204 -16.56 -14.89 -5.17
CA VAL A 204 -17.27 -13.91 -4.32
C VAL A 204 -16.27 -12.97 -3.63
N THR A 205 -15.19 -13.50 -3.05
CA THR A 205 -14.17 -12.68 -2.38
C THR A 205 -13.48 -11.73 -3.35
N PHE A 206 -13.03 -12.19 -4.52
CA PHE A 206 -12.44 -11.30 -5.53
C PHE A 206 -13.45 -10.28 -6.06
N GLY A 207 -14.72 -10.67 -6.22
CA GLY A 207 -15.80 -9.76 -6.57
C GLY A 207 -15.97 -8.64 -5.54
N ALA A 208 -15.97 -8.97 -4.25
CA ALA A 208 -16.04 -8.00 -3.17
C ALA A 208 -14.81 -7.07 -3.13
N LEU A 209 -13.60 -7.61 -3.34
CA LEU A 209 -12.37 -6.81 -3.41
C LEU A 209 -12.38 -5.84 -4.59
N LEU A 210 -12.82 -6.30 -5.77
CA LEU A 210 -12.97 -5.46 -6.96
C LEU A 210 -14.04 -4.38 -6.74
N ALA A 211 -15.19 -4.73 -6.17
CA ALA A 211 -16.24 -3.78 -5.83
C ALA A 211 -15.74 -2.73 -4.83
N GLY A 212 -14.95 -3.13 -3.82
CA GLY A 212 -14.32 -2.22 -2.87
C GLY A 212 -13.32 -1.27 -3.55
N ALA A 213 -12.51 -1.78 -4.48
CA ALA A 213 -11.58 -0.96 -5.27
C ALA A 213 -12.32 0.06 -6.15
N LEU A 214 -13.39 -0.36 -6.84
CA LEU A 214 -14.23 0.51 -7.65
C LEU A 214 -14.93 1.57 -6.79
N LEU A 215 -15.48 1.19 -5.64
CA LEU A 215 -16.12 2.12 -4.71
C LEU A 215 -15.13 3.17 -4.20
N SER A 216 -13.91 2.76 -3.86
CA SER A 216 -12.85 3.69 -3.46
C SER A 216 -12.50 4.65 -4.60
N PHE A 217 -12.35 4.15 -5.82
CA PHE A 217 -12.09 4.97 -7.00
C PHE A 217 -13.23 5.99 -7.25
N PHE A 218 -14.48 5.55 -7.27
CA PHE A 218 -15.63 6.43 -7.49
C PHE A 218 -15.82 7.43 -6.35
N SER A 219 -15.55 7.04 -5.11
CA SER A 219 -15.59 7.93 -3.95
C SER A 219 -14.54 9.05 -4.08
N VAL A 220 -13.30 8.70 -4.46
CA VAL A 220 -12.24 9.69 -4.70
C VAL A 220 -12.59 10.59 -5.88
N LEU A 221 -13.06 10.02 -6.99
CA LEU A 221 -13.46 10.79 -8.17
C LEU A 221 -14.60 11.77 -7.85
N SER A 222 -15.65 11.29 -7.16
CA SER A 222 -16.77 12.10 -6.71
C SER A 222 -16.32 13.24 -5.79
N SER A 223 -15.42 12.95 -4.83
CA SER A 223 -14.82 13.98 -3.98
C SER A 223 -14.06 15.05 -4.78
N ARG A 224 -13.31 14.67 -5.82
CA ARG A 224 -12.60 15.62 -6.68
C ARG A 224 -13.52 16.44 -7.56
N LEU A 225 -14.60 15.86 -8.08
CA LEU A 225 -15.63 16.58 -8.83
C LEU A 225 -16.41 17.55 -7.93
N ALA A 226 -16.79 17.13 -6.72
CA ALA A 226 -17.44 17.99 -5.74
C ALA A 226 -16.55 19.19 -5.35
N PHE A 227 -15.25 18.96 -5.16
CA PHE A 227 -14.29 20.04 -4.94
C PHE A 227 -14.24 21.04 -6.10
N LEU A 228 -14.18 20.56 -7.34
CA LEU A 228 -14.16 21.44 -8.52
C LEU A 228 -15.45 22.26 -8.68
N LEU A 229 -16.61 21.65 -8.41
CA LEU A 229 -17.91 22.28 -8.57
C LEU A 229 -18.25 23.24 -7.42
N ASN A 230 -18.06 22.81 -6.17
CA ASN A 230 -18.54 23.56 -4.99
C ASN A 230 -17.46 24.49 -4.44
N ASP A 231 -16.26 23.97 -4.20
CA ASP A 231 -15.20 24.74 -3.52
C ASP A 231 -14.50 25.71 -4.49
N TRP A 232 -14.30 25.30 -5.74
CA TRP A 232 -13.67 26.15 -6.75
C TRP A 232 -14.70 26.97 -7.53
N LEU A 233 -15.56 26.34 -8.34
CA LEU A 233 -16.53 27.08 -9.18
C LEU A 233 -17.62 27.76 -8.36
N GLY A 234 -18.15 27.12 -7.31
CA GLY A 234 -19.20 27.69 -6.45
C GLY A 234 -18.81 29.02 -5.81
N THR A 235 -17.52 29.18 -5.45
CA THR A 235 -16.97 30.44 -4.92
C THR A 235 -17.02 31.59 -5.93
N TYR A 236 -16.98 31.32 -7.24
CA TYR A 236 -16.92 32.34 -8.30
C TYR A 236 -18.19 32.50 -9.11
N LEU A 237 -18.96 31.42 -9.26
CA LEU A 237 -20.16 31.40 -10.11
C LEU A 237 -21.45 31.65 -9.33
N ASN A 238 -21.41 31.73 -7.99
CA ASN A 238 -22.62 31.89 -7.15
C ASN A 238 -23.76 30.94 -7.59
N VAL A 239 -23.37 29.74 -8.05
CA VAL A 239 -24.32 28.68 -8.40
C VAL A 239 -24.69 28.05 -7.07
N GLY A 240 -25.66 28.67 -6.41
CA GLY A 240 -26.45 28.00 -5.39
C GLY A 240 -27.17 26.84 -6.06
N LEU A 241 -26.64 25.64 -5.85
CA LEU A 241 -27.40 24.39 -5.95
C LEU A 241 -27.40 23.75 -4.57
#